data_AF-A0AAE4MJC9-F1
#
_entry.id   AF-A0AAE4MJC9-F1
#
_cell.length_a   1.000
_cell.length_b   1.000
_cell.length_c   1.000
_cell.angle_alpha   90.00
_cell.angle_beta   90.00
_cell.angle_gamma   90.00
#
_symmetry.space_group_name_H-M   'P 1'
#
loop_
_entity.id
_entity.type
_entity.pdbx_description
1 polymer ?
#
loop_
_entity_poly.entity_id
_entity_poly.type
_entity_poly.pdbx_seq_one_letter_code
_entity_poly.pdbx_strand_id
1 'polypeptide(L)' 'MKYSTKSGDPYCYPDSTVLMNKFNITDLGHLQEIESEITYVKLAQLQKTPFKDKFDLRYL' A
#
# COMPACT_ATOMS: atom_id res chain seq x y z
N MET A 1 10.51 -9.48 6.71
CA MET A 1 10.39 -8.37 5.74
C MET A 1 8.97 -8.33 5.21
N LYS A 2 8.41 -7.13 5.00
CA LYS A 2 6.99 -6.91 4.64
C LYS A 2 6.67 -7.25 3.18
N TYR A 3 7.67 -7.16 2.29
CA TYR A 3 7.54 -7.46 0.86
C TYR A 3 8.42 -8.65 0.46
N SER A 4 8.26 -9.10 -0.78
CA SER A 4 8.92 -10.29 -1.34
C SER A 4 10.43 -10.28 -1.12
N THR A 5 10.96 -11.44 -0.73
CA THR A 5 12.40 -11.69 -0.56
C THR A 5 13.06 -12.22 -1.82
N LYS A 6 12.29 -12.38 -2.91
CA LYS A 6 12.80 -12.88 -4.19
C LYS A 6 13.15 -11.70 -5.09
N SER A 7 14.37 -11.72 -5.64
CA SER A 7 14.73 -10.85 -6.75
C SER A 7 13.83 -11.15 -7.96
N GLY A 8 13.32 -10.10 -8.62
CA GLY A 8 12.45 -10.23 -9.80
C GLY A 8 10.95 -10.28 -9.51
N ASP A 9 10.49 -9.85 -8.34
CA ASP A 9 9.06 -9.61 -8.11
C ASP A 9 8.55 -8.50 -9.07
N PRO A 10 7.53 -8.77 -9.91
CA PRO A 10 7.04 -7.80 -10.89
C PRO A 10 6.41 -6.54 -10.26
N TYR A 11 6.14 -6.53 -8.96
CA TYR A 11 5.60 -5.37 -8.23
C TYR A 11 6.66 -4.52 -7.55
N CYS A 12 7.92 -4.97 -7.50
CA CYS A 12 9.03 -4.22 -6.92
C CYS A 12 9.82 -3.47 -7.99
N TYR A 13 10.58 -2.45 -7.57
CA TYR A 13 11.59 -1.86 -8.45
C TYR A 13 12.65 -2.92 -8.84
N PRO A 14 13.30 -2.78 -10.01
CA PRO A 14 14.40 -3.65 -10.41
C PRO A 14 15.46 -3.74 -9.29
N ASP A 15 15.91 -4.97 -9.02
CA ASP A 15 16.91 -5.28 -8.00
C ASP A 15 16.60 -4.75 -6.58
N SER A 16 15.31 -4.54 -6.29
CA SER A 16 14.84 -4.01 -5.02
C SER A 16 13.72 -4.88 -4.42
N THR A 17 13.54 -4.77 -3.11
CA THR A 17 12.40 -5.34 -2.37
C THR A 17 11.33 -4.28 -2.07
N VAL A 18 11.49 -3.06 -2.61
CA VAL A 18 10.56 -1.95 -2.43
C VAL A 18 9.52 -1.95 -3.55
N LEU A 19 8.25 -1.89 -3.17
CA LEU A 19 7.13 -1.85 -4.12
C LEU A 19 7.18 -0.60 -4.99
N MET A 20 6.91 -0.77 -6.28
CA MET A 20 6.58 0.34 -7.17
C MET A 20 5.33 1.04 -6.65
N ASN A 21 5.42 2.35 -6.49
CA ASN A 21 4.39 3.15 -5.84
C ASN A 21 4.20 4.48 -6.55
N LYS A 22 3.07 5.14 -6.28
CA LYS A 22 2.67 6.38 -6.95
C LYS A 22 3.57 7.59 -6.64
N PHE A 23 4.49 7.47 -5.68
CA PHE A 23 5.38 8.54 -5.22
C PHE A 23 6.83 8.33 -5.66
N ASN A 24 7.12 7.29 -6.44
CA ASN A 24 8.48 6.91 -6.84
C ASN A 24 9.46 6.73 -5.67
N ILE A 25 8.97 6.36 -4.48
CA ILE A 25 9.81 6.15 -3.31
C ILE A 25 10.52 4.80 -3.42
N THR A 26 11.85 4.79 -3.42
CA THR A 26 12.67 3.57 -3.49
C THR A 26 13.32 3.20 -2.16
N ASP A 27 13.16 4.03 -1.13
CA ASP A 27 13.57 3.73 0.24
C ASP A 27 12.45 3.00 0.99
N LEU A 28 12.77 1.88 1.62
CA LEU A 28 11.78 1.02 2.27
C LEU A 28 11.16 1.69 3.51
N GLY A 29 11.95 2.41 4.31
CA GLY A 29 11.48 3.05 5.53
C GLY A 29 10.54 4.19 5.21
N HIS A 30 10.95 5.06 4.30
CA HIS A 30 10.15 6.19 3.84
C HIS A 30 8.85 5.73 3.16
N LEU A 31 8.87 4.65 2.37
CA LEU A 31 7.65 4.10 1.80
C LEU A 31 6.68 3.64 2.89
N GLN A 32 7.19 2.97 3.94
CA GLN A 32 6.36 2.48 5.04
C GLN A 32 5.71 3.63 5.84
N GLU A 33 6.46 4.70 6.09
CA GLU A 33 5.95 5.90 6.77
C GLU A 33 4.79 6.51 5.97
N ILE A 34 5.01 6.81 4.70
CA ILE A 34 4.00 7.43 3.83
C ILE A 34 2.79 6.51 3.62
N GLU A 35 3.00 5.21 3.40
CA GLU A 35 1.89 4.23 3.30
C GLU A 35 1.01 4.24 4.55
N SER A 36 1.64 4.28 5.73
CA SER A 36 0.92 4.25 7.00
C SER A 36 0.10 5.52 7.22
N GLU A 37 0.65 6.69 6.92
CA GLU A 37 -0.03 7.98 7.06
C GLU A 37 -1.23 8.08 6.12
N ILE A 38 -1.05 7.72 4.84
CA ILE A 38 -2.13 7.75 3.85
C ILE A 38 -3.25 6.79 4.27
N THR A 39 -2.89 5.57 4.69
CA THR A 39 -3.85 4.56 5.14
C THR A 39 -4.63 5.06 6.34
N TYR A 40 -3.97 5.67 7.32
CA TYR A 40 -4.61 6.25 8.49
C TYR A 40 -5.66 7.30 8.11
N VAL A 41 -5.31 8.26 7.23
CA VAL A 41 -6.25 9.29 6.77
C VAL A 41 -7.43 8.67 6.01
N LYS A 42 -7.19 7.70 5.14
CA LYS A 42 -8.24 7.02 4.38
C LYS A 42 -9.18 6.20 5.26
N LEU A 43 -8.66 5.52 6.28
CA LEU A 43 -9.47 4.81 7.27
C LEU A 43 -10.36 5.78 8.06
N ALA A 44 -9.81 6.92 8.50
CA ALA A 44 -10.61 7.93 9.19
C ALA A 44 -11.74 8.48 8.30
N GLN A 45 -11.47 8.70 7.01
CA GLN A 45 -12.48 9.09 6.02
C GLN A 45 -13.57 8.01 5.85
N LEU A 46 -13.15 6.74 5.75
CA LEU A 46 -14.05 5.60 5.61
C LEU A 46 -14.94 5.39 6.85
N GLN A 47 -14.41 5.60 8.05
CA GLN A 47 -15.19 5.56 9.29
C GLN A 47 -16.24 6.68 9.35
N LYS A 48 -15.89 7.88 8.90
CA LYS A 48 -16.82 9.03 8.85
C LYS A 48 -17.90 8.84 7.78
N THR A 49 -17.53 8.27 6.63
CA THR A 49 -18.43 8.09 5.48
C THR A 49 -18.31 6.64 4.98
N PRO A 50 -18.98 5.69 5.65
CA PRO A 50 -18.87 4.28 5.27
C PRO A 50 -19.55 4.03 3.92
N PHE A 51 -18.91 3.20 3.09
CA PHE A 51 -19.55 2.68 1.89
C PHE A 51 -20.70 1.76 2.30
N LYS A 52 -21.90 2.07 1.82
CA LYS A 52 -23.08 1.21 2.01
C LYS A 52 -23.27 0.37 0.77
N ASP A 53 -22.62 -0.78 0.74
CA ASP A 53 -22.79 -1.77 -0.33
C ASP A 53 -22.84 -3.19 0.27
N LYS A 54 -23.02 -4.20 -0.57
CA LYS A 54 -22.94 -5.61 -0.18
C LYS A 54 -21.47 -5.96 0.09
N PHE A 55 -21.20 -6.60 1.23
CA PHE A 55 -19.87 -7.13 1.58
C PHE A 55 -19.50 -8.33 0.69
N ASP A 56 -19.19 -8.08 -0.58
CA ASP A 56 -18.72 -9.06 -1.56
C ASP A 56 -17.26 -8.79 -1.97
N LEU A 57 -16.70 -9.56 -2.92
CA LEU A 57 -15.31 -9.37 -3.36
C LEU A 57 -15.04 -8.02 -4.04
N ARG A 58 -16.08 -7.30 -4.49
CA ARG A 58 -15.93 -5.95 -5.06
C ARG A 58 -15.86 -4.89 -3.96
N TYR A 59 -16.42 -5.20 -2.79
CA TYR A 59 -16.35 -4.33 -1.62
C TYR A 59 -14.97 -4.38 -0.94
N LEU A 60 -14.27 -5.52 -1.02
CA LEU A 60 -12.92 -5.71 -0.50
C LEU A 60 -11.86 -4.97 -1.34
#